data_AF-A0AAW9I8U7-F1
#
_entry.id   AF-A0AAW9I8U7-F1
#
_cell.length_a   1.000
_cell.length_b   1.000
_cell.length_c   1.000
_cell.angle_alpha   90.00
_cell.angle_beta   90.00
_cell.angle_gamma   90.00
#
_symmetry.space_group_name_H-M   'P 1'
#
loop_
_entity.id
_entity.type
_entity.pdbx_description
1 polymer ?
#
loop_
_entity_poly.entity_id
_entity_poly.type
_entity_poly.pdbx_seq_one_letter_code
_entity_poly.pdbx_strand_id
1 'polypeptide(L)'
;ILFPIVGRVTDGKYLVDGLEYELPQHGLARTKDFKMIEKDDNHIVFELLWSEDTLKVYPNKFSLKLSYELLENGVKVGYNVTNLDDKDIYFSIGGHPAFMCPLMVGEKLEDYYFEFNQKENCSLMELNSKTGYFTDDKKPYFNDENIINLSLELFKLDALVFGDLKSNII
;
A
#
# COMPACT_ATOMS: atom_id res chain seq x y z
N ILE A 1 3.02 -5.52 4.18
CA ILE A 1 1.83 -5.77 3.35
C ILE A 1 0.63 -5.08 3.99
N LEU A 2 -0.26 -4.50 3.20
CA LEU A 2 -1.47 -3.81 3.65
C LEU A 2 -2.66 -4.56 3.04
N PHE A 3 -3.47 -5.22 3.87
CA PHE A 3 -4.62 -6.03 3.44
C PHE A 3 -5.53 -6.33 4.65
N PRO A 4 -6.87 -6.29 4.52
CA PRO A 4 -7.66 -6.08 3.29
C PRO A 4 -7.92 -4.61 2.93
N ILE A 5 -7.26 -3.67 3.61
CA ILE A 5 -7.35 -2.25 3.30
C ILE A 5 -5.98 -1.58 3.24
N VAL A 6 -5.89 -0.52 2.43
CA VAL A 6 -4.85 0.51 2.49
C VAL A 6 -5.43 1.73 3.21
N GLY A 7 -4.64 2.37 4.08
CA GLY A 7 -5.11 3.47 4.91
C GLY A 7 -5.97 3.00 6.09
N ARG A 8 -7.03 3.74 6.40
CA ARG A 8 -7.92 3.51 7.55
C ARG A 8 -9.38 3.73 7.15
N VAL A 9 -10.28 3.05 7.84
CA VAL A 9 -11.73 3.30 7.76
C VAL A 9 -12.14 4.32 8.83
N THR A 10 -13.24 5.03 8.61
CA THR A 10 -13.79 6.01 9.56
C THR A 10 -14.05 5.35 10.92
N ASP A 11 -13.51 5.95 11.97
CA ASP A 11 -13.60 5.48 13.37
C ASP A 11 -13.11 4.03 13.59
N GLY A 12 -12.31 3.49 12.67
CA GLY A 12 -11.80 2.12 12.75
C GLY A 12 -12.87 1.04 12.53
N LYS A 13 -14.05 1.42 12.00
CA LYS A 13 -15.21 0.53 11.85
C LYS A 13 -15.77 0.56 10.44
N TYR A 14 -16.36 -0.56 10.02
CA TYR A 14 -17.02 -0.68 8.73
C TYR A 14 -18.17 -1.70 8.80
N LEU A 15 -19.07 -1.63 7.82
CA LEU A 15 -20.23 -2.50 7.73
C LEU A 15 -20.05 -3.56 6.65
N VAL A 16 -20.41 -4.80 6.98
CA VAL A 16 -20.57 -5.89 6.03
C VAL A 16 -21.93 -6.52 6.28
N ASP A 17 -22.80 -6.52 5.27
CA ASP A 17 -24.16 -7.07 5.36
C ASP A 17 -24.97 -6.52 6.55
N GLY A 18 -24.73 -5.25 6.90
CA GLY A 18 -25.39 -4.54 8.01
C GLY A 18 -24.78 -4.81 9.39
N LEU A 19 -23.76 -5.66 9.50
CA LEU A 19 -23.03 -5.93 10.74
C LEU A 19 -21.76 -5.09 10.83
N GLU A 20 -21.48 -4.55 12.02
CA GLU A 20 -20.29 -3.74 12.30
C GLU A 20 -19.08 -4.60 12.64
N TYR A 21 -17.93 -4.26 12.05
CA TYR A 21 -16.64 -4.89 12.30
C TYR A 21 -15.57 -3.82 12.58
N GLU A 22 -14.64 -4.12 13.48
CA GLU A 22 -13.46 -3.30 13.73
C GLU A 22 -12.34 -3.70 12.76
N LEU A 23 -11.75 -2.71 12.08
CA LEU A 23 -10.70 -2.89 11.10
C LEU A 23 -9.53 -1.94 11.38
N PRO A 24 -8.39 -2.46 11.89
CA PRO A 24 -7.23 -1.62 12.17
C PRO A 24 -6.67 -0.98 10.89
N GLN A 25 -5.98 0.15 11.05
CA GLN A 25 -5.27 0.80 9.96
C GLN A 25 -4.38 -0.21 9.21
N HIS A 26 -4.42 -0.20 7.88
CA HIS A 26 -3.73 -1.11 6.97
C HIS A 26 -4.14 -2.59 7.08
N GLY A 27 -5.27 -2.85 7.73
CA GLY A 27 -5.82 -4.18 7.89
C GLY A 27 -4.99 -5.08 8.80
N LEU A 28 -5.15 -6.38 8.60
CA LEU A 28 -4.68 -7.42 9.52
C LEU A 28 -3.42 -8.14 9.03
N ALA A 29 -3.14 -8.16 7.73
CA ALA A 29 -2.10 -9.04 7.18
C ALA A 29 -0.72 -8.78 7.78
N ARG A 30 -0.37 -7.54 8.08
CA ARG A 30 0.94 -7.18 8.66
C ARG A 30 1.18 -7.70 10.09
N THR A 31 0.15 -8.16 10.79
CA THR A 31 0.25 -8.67 12.17
C THR A 31 -0.06 -10.17 12.28
N LYS A 32 -0.14 -10.87 11.14
CA LYS A 32 -0.38 -12.31 11.09
C LYS A 32 0.84 -13.04 10.55
N ASP A 33 1.01 -14.27 11.02
CA ASP A 33 2.02 -15.17 10.50
C ASP A 33 1.57 -15.76 9.16
N PHE A 34 2.48 -15.77 8.20
CA PHE A 34 2.27 -16.46 6.93
C PHE A 34 3.01 -17.79 6.94
N LYS A 35 2.39 -18.80 6.33
CA LYS A 35 3.04 -20.09 6.11
C LYS A 35 3.85 -20.04 4.82
N MET A 36 5.12 -20.43 4.86
CA MET A 36 5.89 -20.69 3.64
C MET A 36 5.32 -21.94 2.95
N ILE A 37 4.88 -21.78 1.69
CA ILE A 37 4.27 -22.86 0.90
C ILE A 37 5.12 -23.29 -0.29
N GLU A 38 6.06 -22.44 -0.71
CA GLU A 38 6.96 -22.70 -1.83
C GLU A 38 8.31 -22.02 -1.56
N LYS A 39 9.40 -22.69 -1.95
CA LYS A 39 10.76 -22.16 -1.86
C LYS A 39 11.65 -22.87 -2.88
N ASP A 40 12.36 -22.09 -3.67
CA ASP A 40 13.50 -22.52 -4.47
C ASP A 40 14.72 -21.59 -4.22
N ASP A 41 15.70 -21.58 -5.13
CA ASP A 41 16.95 -20.83 -4.97
C ASP A 41 16.77 -19.29 -5.07
N ASN A 42 15.78 -18.82 -5.85
CA ASN A 42 15.57 -17.38 -6.09
C ASN A 42 14.11 -16.93 -5.88
N HIS A 43 13.22 -17.83 -5.47
CA HIS A 43 11.80 -17.58 -5.27
C HIS A 43 11.29 -18.17 -3.96
N ILE A 44 10.37 -17.46 -3.32
CA ILE A 44 9.68 -17.91 -2.11
C ILE A 44 8.24 -17.42 -2.11
N VAL A 45 7.31 -18.26 -1.66
CA VAL A 45 5.89 -17.92 -1.53
C VAL A 45 5.42 -18.19 -0.11
N PHE A 46 4.73 -17.18 0.43
CA PHE A 46 4.10 -17.19 1.74
C PHE A 46 2.58 -17.09 1.57
N GLU A 47 1.82 -17.82 2.38
CA GLU A 47 0.35 -17.83 2.36
C GLU A 47 -0.23 -17.47 3.74
N LEU A 48 -1.17 -16.52 3.74
CA LEU A 48 -2.10 -16.26 4.83
C LEU A 48 -3.49 -16.74 4.38
N LEU A 49 -3.94 -17.84 4.97
CA LEU A 49 -5.30 -18.35 4.79
C LEU A 49 -6.21 -17.73 5.85
N TRP A 50 -7.48 -17.54 5.51
CA TRP A 50 -8.50 -17.16 6.49
C TRP A 50 -8.54 -18.12 7.69
N SER A 51 -8.92 -17.59 8.84
CA SER A 51 -9.16 -18.34 10.08
C SER A 51 -10.30 -17.72 10.86
N GLU A 52 -10.76 -18.39 11.93
CA GLU A 52 -11.77 -17.82 12.83
C GLU A 52 -11.36 -16.45 13.39
N ASP A 53 -10.06 -16.21 13.59
CA ASP A 53 -9.56 -14.92 14.06
C ASP A 53 -9.54 -13.84 12.97
N THR A 54 -9.26 -14.20 11.71
CA THR A 54 -9.35 -13.21 10.63
C THR A 54 -10.79 -12.83 10.36
N LEU A 55 -11.73 -13.77 10.48
CA LEU A 55 -13.16 -13.54 10.26
C LEU A 55 -13.79 -12.55 11.26
N LYS A 56 -13.20 -12.39 12.45
CA LYS A 56 -13.61 -11.35 13.43
C LYS A 56 -13.32 -9.92 12.96
N VAL A 57 -12.39 -9.76 12.01
CA VAL A 57 -11.92 -8.46 11.50
C VAL A 57 -12.37 -8.25 10.04
N TYR A 58 -12.28 -9.30 9.23
CA TYR A 58 -12.65 -9.34 7.83
C TYR A 58 -13.48 -10.60 7.57
N PRO A 59 -14.84 -10.49 7.55
CA PRO A 59 -15.77 -11.62 7.57
C PRO A 59 -15.93 -12.25 6.18
N ASN A 60 -14.82 -12.48 5.49
CA ASN A 60 -14.74 -13.11 4.19
C ASN A 60 -13.62 -14.16 4.19
N LYS A 61 -13.84 -15.30 3.55
CA LYS A 61 -12.85 -16.35 3.36
C LYS A 61 -11.94 -16.02 2.18
N PHE A 62 -10.64 -16.01 2.44
CA PHE A 62 -9.62 -15.66 1.44
C PHE A 62 -8.37 -16.54 1.58
N SER A 63 -7.61 -16.65 0.50
CA SER A 63 -6.18 -16.97 0.55
C SER A 63 -5.39 -15.80 -0.01
N LEU A 64 -4.43 -15.28 0.76
CA LEU A 64 -3.50 -14.25 0.34
C LEU A 64 -2.11 -14.87 0.20
N LYS A 65 -1.60 -14.95 -1.02
CA LYS A 65 -0.24 -15.38 -1.32
C LYS A 65 0.66 -14.20 -1.65
N LEU A 66 1.82 -14.16 -1.01
CA LEU A 66 2.90 -13.21 -1.24
C LEU A 66 4.06 -13.95 -1.87
N SER A 67 4.47 -13.56 -3.07
CA SER A 67 5.66 -14.11 -3.71
C SER A 67 6.79 -13.09 -3.74
N TYR A 68 8.01 -13.57 -3.56
CA TYR A 68 9.23 -12.78 -3.70
C TYR A 68 10.16 -13.54 -4.64
N GLU A 69 10.60 -12.88 -5.70
CA GLU A 69 11.52 -13.41 -6.70
C GLU A 69 12.73 -12.48 -6.80
N LEU A 70 13.93 -13.02 -6.59
CA LEU A 70 15.18 -12.31 -6.80
C LEU A 70 15.46 -12.22 -8.30
N LEU A 71 15.62 -11.00 -8.77
CA LEU A 71 16.09 -10.65 -10.11
C LEU A 71 17.57 -10.24 -10.03
N GLU A 72 18.24 -10.12 -11.17
CA GLU A 72 19.65 -9.72 -11.23
C GLU A 72 19.93 -8.40 -10.50
N ASN A 73 19.01 -7.44 -10.59
CA ASN A 73 19.16 -6.09 -10.04
C ASN A 73 17.95 -5.64 -9.19
N GLY A 74 17.17 -6.58 -8.64
CA GLY A 74 16.00 -6.20 -7.86
C GLY A 74 15.22 -7.37 -7.28
N VAL A 75 14.05 -7.05 -6.73
CA VAL A 75 13.12 -8.03 -6.18
C VAL A 75 11.76 -7.78 -6.79
N LYS A 76 11.16 -8.81 -7.39
CA LYS A 76 9.78 -8.79 -7.83
C LYS A 76 8.89 -9.30 -6.69
N VAL A 77 7.94 -8.48 -6.29
CA VAL A 77 6.96 -8.81 -5.25
C VAL A 77 5.61 -9.05 -5.92
N GLY A 78 5.03 -10.23 -5.70
CA GLY A 78 3.72 -10.60 -6.21
C GLY A 78 2.68 -10.71 -5.11
N TYR A 79 1.46 -10.29 -5.43
CA TYR A 79 0.28 -10.45 -4.58
C TYR A 79 -0.76 -11.26 -5.33
N ASN A 80 -1.23 -12.36 -4.74
CA ASN A 80 -2.35 -13.13 -5.27
C ASN A 80 -3.40 -13.30 -4.16
N VAL A 81 -4.59 -12.77 -4.41
CA VAL A 81 -5.74 -12.93 -3.52
C VAL A 81 -6.74 -13.84 -4.20
N THR A 82 -7.04 -14.97 -3.56
CA THR A 82 -8.08 -15.90 -4.00
C THR A 82 -9.30 -15.74 -3.12
N ASN A 83 -10.45 -15.47 -3.73
CA ASN A 83 -11.74 -15.52 -3.04
C ASN A 83 -12.10 -16.99 -2.77
N LEU A 84 -12.25 -17.35 -1.49
CA LEU A 84 -12.65 -18.69 -1.03
C LEU A 84 -14.04 -18.69 -0.39
N ASP A 85 -14.74 -17.56 -0.49
CA ASP A 85 -16.11 -17.42 -0.01
C ASP A 85 -17.13 -17.76 -1.10
N ASP A 86 -18.40 -17.85 -0.72
CA ASP A 86 -19.52 -18.07 -1.63
C ASP A 86 -20.14 -16.77 -2.16
N LYS A 87 -19.57 -15.63 -1.77
CA LYS A 87 -19.98 -14.27 -2.15
C LYS A 87 -18.80 -13.44 -2.67
N ASP A 88 -19.12 -12.32 -3.31
CA ASP A 88 -18.11 -11.34 -3.69
C ASP A 88 -17.40 -10.76 -2.46
N ILE A 89 -16.09 -10.61 -2.56
CA ILE A 89 -15.26 -10.03 -1.50
C ILE A 89 -14.66 -8.71 -1.98
N TYR A 90 -14.69 -7.70 -1.11
CA TYR A 90 -14.13 -6.37 -1.40
C TYR A 90 -12.86 -6.16 -0.60
N PHE A 91 -11.78 -5.74 -1.25
CA PHE A 91 -10.51 -5.45 -0.60
C PHE A 91 -9.70 -4.42 -1.39
N SER A 92 -8.72 -3.82 -0.72
CA SER A 92 -7.56 -3.19 -1.35
C SER A 92 -6.29 -3.85 -0.83
N ILE A 93 -5.23 -3.79 -1.63
CA ILE A 93 -3.93 -4.39 -1.29
C ILE A 93 -2.81 -3.42 -1.65
N GLY A 94 -1.78 -3.38 -0.82
CA GLY A 94 -0.64 -2.49 -1.05
C GLY A 94 0.66 -2.93 -0.38
N GLY A 95 1.77 -2.45 -0.93
CA GLY A 95 3.08 -2.50 -0.31
C GLY A 95 3.29 -1.35 0.68
N HIS A 96 4.33 -1.45 1.51
CA HIS A 96 4.82 -0.34 2.32
C HIS A 96 6.36 -0.41 2.43
N PRO A 97 7.08 -0.46 1.29
CA PRO A 97 8.54 -0.46 1.32
C PRO A 97 9.06 0.88 1.86
N ALA A 98 10.14 0.82 2.64
CA ALA A 98 10.91 1.98 3.02
C ALA A 98 12.30 1.82 2.39
N PHE A 99 12.69 2.78 1.55
CA PHE A 99 14.02 2.81 0.95
C PHE A 99 14.92 3.71 1.77
N MET A 100 16.13 3.23 2.05
CA MET A 100 17.15 4.05 2.71
C MET A 100 17.66 5.09 1.71
N CYS A 101 17.51 6.38 2.04
CA CYS A 101 18.12 7.46 1.28
C CYS A 101 19.63 7.51 1.60
N PRO A 102 20.54 7.36 0.62
CA PRO A 102 21.97 7.16 0.87
C PRO A 102 22.72 8.48 1.11
N LEU A 103 22.26 9.29 2.08
CA LEU A 103 22.84 10.60 2.39
C LEU A 103 24.35 10.51 2.72
N MET A 104 25.19 11.05 1.84
CA MET A 104 26.64 11.14 2.04
C MET A 104 27.04 12.39 2.83
N VAL A 105 28.29 12.45 3.30
CA VAL A 105 28.82 13.61 4.03
C VAL A 105 28.71 14.86 3.15
N GLY A 106 27.93 15.83 3.63
CA GLY A 106 27.69 17.11 2.94
C GLY A 106 26.44 17.14 2.07
N GLU A 107 25.76 16.01 1.86
CA GLU A 107 24.47 15.95 1.17
C GLU A 107 23.31 16.19 2.14
N LYS A 108 22.20 16.65 1.58
CA LYS A 108 20.92 16.85 2.25
C LYS A 108 19.83 16.11 1.49
N LEU A 109 18.68 15.92 2.14
CA LEU A 109 17.53 15.25 1.52
C LEU A 109 17.09 15.93 0.22
N GLU A 110 17.21 17.25 0.17
CA GLU A 110 16.84 18.07 -0.99
C GLU A 110 17.74 17.88 -2.22
N ASP A 111 18.84 17.12 -2.10
CA ASP A 111 19.67 16.73 -3.24
C ASP A 111 19.11 15.49 -3.97
N TYR A 112 18.04 14.88 -3.44
CA TYR A 112 17.41 13.68 -3.95
C TYR A 112 15.98 13.94 -4.44
N TYR A 113 15.51 13.11 -5.36
CA TYR A 113 14.18 13.19 -5.95
C TYR A 113 13.63 11.80 -6.29
N PHE A 114 12.31 11.72 -6.44
CA PHE A 114 11.66 10.62 -7.16
C PHE A 114 11.50 11.02 -8.63
N GLU A 115 11.79 10.11 -9.55
CA GLU A 115 11.58 10.32 -10.99
C GLU A 115 10.67 9.25 -11.57
N PHE A 116 9.50 9.69 -11.99
CA PHE A 116 8.51 8.87 -12.65
C PHE A 116 8.92 8.64 -14.10
N ASN A 117 8.71 7.42 -14.60
CA ASN A 117 9.13 7.06 -15.95
C ASN A 117 8.28 7.67 -17.07
N GLN A 118 7.18 8.34 -16.73
CA GLN A 118 6.37 9.13 -17.65
C GLN A 118 6.11 10.52 -17.07
N LYS A 119 5.90 11.48 -17.96
CA LYS A 119 5.35 12.79 -17.56
C LYS A 119 3.89 12.67 -17.17
N GLU A 120 3.58 13.22 -16.00
CA GLU A 120 2.26 13.20 -15.41
C GLU A 120 1.56 14.55 -15.54
N ASN A 121 0.23 14.50 -15.52
CA ASN A 121 -0.62 15.67 -15.36
C ASN A 121 -1.77 15.27 -14.44
N CYS A 122 -1.57 15.49 -13.14
CA CYS A 122 -2.47 14.97 -12.11
C CYS A 122 -2.54 15.89 -10.90
N SER A 123 -3.57 15.65 -10.08
CA SER A 123 -3.78 16.33 -8.82
C SER A 123 -3.48 15.41 -7.65
N LEU A 124 -2.99 15.98 -6.55
CA LEU A 124 -2.99 15.34 -5.25
C LEU A 124 -4.42 15.23 -4.71
N MET A 125 -4.75 14.07 -4.16
CA MET A 125 -5.90 13.90 -3.28
C MET A 125 -5.46 14.34 -1.88
N GLU A 126 -6.10 15.38 -1.34
CA GLU A 126 -5.65 15.94 -0.06
C GLU A 126 -6.11 15.07 1.12
N LEU A 127 -5.25 15.01 2.13
CA LEU A 127 -5.52 14.35 3.40
C LEU A 127 -5.72 15.39 4.50
N ASN A 128 -6.72 15.17 5.35
CA ASN A 128 -6.87 15.93 6.57
C ASN A 128 -5.80 15.48 7.57
N SER A 129 -4.81 16.32 7.86
CA SER A 129 -3.66 15.97 8.71
C SER A 129 -4.02 15.61 10.16
N LYS A 130 -5.24 15.94 10.64
CA LYS A 130 -5.71 15.57 11.98
C LYS A 130 -6.35 14.18 12.00
N THR A 131 -7.08 13.81 10.95
CA THR A 131 -7.85 12.56 10.90
C THR A 131 -7.19 11.48 10.05
N GLY A 132 -6.33 11.86 9.10
CA GLY A 132 -5.73 11.00 8.08
C GLY A 132 -6.70 10.52 7.01
N TYR A 133 -7.89 11.13 6.90
CA TYR A 133 -8.88 10.81 5.87
C TYR A 133 -8.72 11.72 4.65
N PHE A 134 -9.16 11.24 3.49
CA PHE A 134 -9.31 12.09 2.32
C PHE A 134 -10.27 13.24 2.58
N THR A 135 -9.96 14.40 2.02
CA THR A 135 -10.92 15.48 1.82
C THR A 135 -11.60 15.33 0.46
N ASP A 136 -12.63 16.12 0.22
CA ASP A 136 -13.24 16.23 -1.11
C ASP A 136 -12.39 17.08 -2.08
N ASP A 137 -11.30 17.66 -1.58
CA ASP A 137 -10.45 18.58 -2.32
C ASP A 137 -9.34 17.85 -3.08
N LYS A 138 -9.04 18.37 -4.26
CA LYS A 138 -7.89 17.97 -5.07
C LYS A 138 -7.07 19.20 -5.42
N LYS A 139 -5.75 19.08 -5.27
CA LYS A 139 -4.81 20.16 -5.59
C LYS A 139 -3.98 19.77 -6.81
N PRO A 140 -3.94 20.58 -7.88
CA PRO A 140 -3.03 20.33 -9.00
C PRO A 140 -1.59 20.15 -8.51
N TYR A 141 -0.88 19.15 -9.04
CA TYR A 141 0.48 18.84 -8.62
C TYR A 141 1.43 18.74 -9.81
N PHE A 142 1.28 17.71 -10.63
CA PHE A 142 2.07 17.57 -11.86
C PHE A 142 1.41 18.31 -13.02
N ASN A 143 2.22 19.00 -13.82
CA ASN A 143 1.81 19.62 -15.07
C ASN A 143 2.89 19.38 -16.16
N ASP A 144 2.80 18.22 -16.82
CA ASP A 144 3.81 17.75 -17.80
C ASP A 144 5.22 17.60 -17.18
N GLU A 145 5.24 17.09 -15.96
CA GLU A 145 6.42 16.89 -15.12
C GLU A 145 6.46 15.45 -14.61
N ASN A 146 7.64 14.99 -14.19
CA ASN A 146 7.84 13.62 -13.70
C ASN A 146 8.75 13.56 -12.47
N ILE A 147 9.11 14.70 -11.86
CA ILE A 147 10.08 14.75 -10.77
C ILE A 147 9.41 15.28 -9.50
N ILE A 148 9.61 14.59 -8.37
CA ILE A 148 9.28 15.08 -7.03
C ILE A 148 10.58 15.29 -6.26
N ASN A 149 10.96 16.56 -6.06
CA ASN A 149 12.10 16.90 -5.22
C ASN A 149 11.78 16.60 -3.75
N LEU A 150 12.66 15.86 -3.08
CA LEU A 150 12.46 15.50 -1.68
C LEU A 150 12.72 16.70 -0.77
N SER A 151 11.95 16.80 0.31
CA SER A 151 12.21 17.74 1.41
C SER A 151 11.43 17.28 2.64
N LEU A 152 11.83 17.75 3.82
CA LEU A 152 11.07 17.46 5.04
C LEU A 152 9.65 18.07 5.01
N GLU A 153 9.49 19.19 4.32
CA GLU A 153 8.19 19.87 4.18
C GLU A 153 7.23 19.12 3.27
N LEU A 154 7.74 18.30 2.34
CA LEU A 154 6.92 17.54 1.38
C LEU A 154 5.90 16.62 2.06
N PHE A 155 6.25 16.06 3.21
CA PHE A 155 5.45 15.08 3.95
C PHE A 155 4.78 15.67 5.21
N LYS A 156 4.76 17.01 5.34
CA LYS A 156 4.24 17.68 6.54
C LYS A 156 2.73 17.50 6.73
N LEU A 157 2.02 17.23 5.64
CA LEU A 157 0.58 16.94 5.61
C LEU A 157 0.31 15.44 5.38
N ASP A 158 1.20 14.58 5.90
CA ASP A 158 1.14 13.12 5.76
C ASP A 158 1.61 12.66 4.36
N ALA A 159 0.88 11.75 3.71
CA ALA A 159 1.26 11.16 2.44
C ALA A 159 0.82 11.99 1.22
N LEU A 160 1.63 11.92 0.16
CA LEU A 160 1.21 12.34 -1.19
C LEU A 160 0.38 11.21 -1.80
N VAL A 161 -0.89 11.47 -2.11
CA VAL A 161 -1.76 10.48 -2.75
C VAL A 161 -2.15 10.94 -4.14
N PHE A 162 -1.82 10.11 -5.12
CA PHE A 162 -2.14 10.33 -6.52
C PHE A 162 -3.15 9.27 -6.99
N GLY A 163 -4.08 9.69 -7.84
CA GLY A 163 -4.95 8.78 -8.60
C GLY A 163 -4.50 8.73 -10.06
N ASP A 164 -4.62 7.56 -10.69
CA ASP A 164 -4.53 7.37 -12.14
C ASP A 164 -3.22 7.86 -12.80
N LEU A 165 -2.07 7.60 -12.16
CA LEU A 165 -0.75 7.86 -12.76
C LEU A 165 -0.52 7.00 -14.01
N LYS A 166 0.16 7.56 -15.01
CA LYS A 166 0.58 6.82 -16.22
C LYS A 166 1.80 5.95 -15.96
N SER A 167 2.65 6.40 -15.05
CA SER A 167 3.92 5.77 -14.70
C SER A 167 3.71 4.45 -13.96
N ASN A 168 4.58 3.50 -14.26
CA ASN A 168 4.64 2.20 -13.59
C ASN A 168 6.02 1.94 -12.96
N ILE A 169 6.93 2.92 -13.04
CA ILE A 169 8.27 2.91 -12.47
C ILE A 169 8.54 4.31 -11.88
N ILE A 170 9.20 4.33 -10.72
CA ILE A 170 9.67 5.51 -9.98
C ILE A 170 11.15 5.29 -9.64
#